data_AF-A0A1V5ZGT5-F1
#
_entry.id   AF-A0A1V5ZGT5-F1
#
_cell.length_a   1.000
_cell.length_b   1.000
_cell.length_c   1.000
_cell.angle_alpha   90.00
_cell.angle_beta   90.00
_cell.angle_gamma   90.00
#
_symmetry.space_group_name_H-M   'P 1'
#
loop_
_entity.id
_entity.type
_entity.pdbx_description
1 polymer ?
#
loop_
_entity_poly.entity_id
_entity_poly.type
_entity_poly.pdbx_seq_one_letter_code
_entity_poly.pdbx_strand_id
1 'polypeptide(L)'
;MVSRFKLPLWIAAVSPEESVCQGLQFSYGVHPCCEQVNARDWSGFARNWVRSHDLQEDGLAVLVQGPSLEHPDANPSVEIITPITGTCPS
;
A
#
# COMPACT_ATOMS: atom_id res chain seq x y z
N MET A 1 -2.90 -10.50 6.24
CA MET A 1 -2.00 -11.38 7.04
C MET A 1 -0.78 -10.64 7.59
N VAL A 2 -0.23 -9.64 6.90
CA VAL A 2 1.01 -8.94 7.32
C VAL A 2 0.90 -8.20 8.67
N SER A 3 -0.26 -7.63 9.01
CA SER A 3 -0.49 -6.90 10.27
C SER A 3 -0.27 -7.73 11.54
N ARG A 4 -0.37 -9.06 11.46
CA ARG A 4 -0.17 -9.96 12.61
C ARG A 4 1.28 -9.99 13.10
N PHE A 5 2.24 -9.62 12.26
CA PHE A 5 3.65 -9.52 12.66
C PHE A 5 3.97 -8.29 13.51
N LYS A 6 3.02 -7.34 13.64
CA LYS A 6 3.17 -6.11 14.45
C LYS A 6 4.50 -5.37 14.18
N LEU A 7 4.88 -5.31 12.91
CA LEU A 7 6.06 -4.57 12.49
C LEU A 7 5.89 -3.08 12.83
N PRO A 8 6.97 -2.37 13.22
CA PRO A 8 6.92 -0.95 13.54
C PRO A 8 6.90 -0.09 12.26
N LEU A 9 6.00 -0.41 11.32
CA LEU A 9 5.86 0.27 10.03
C LEU A 9 4.38 0.42 9.66
N TRP A 10 4.09 1.41 8.83
CA TRP A 10 2.75 1.64 8.30
C TRP A 10 2.40 0.65 7.19
N ILE A 11 1.16 0.14 7.21
CA ILE A 11 0.63 -0.73 6.16
C ILE A 11 -0.52 0.00 5.46
N ALA A 12 -0.27 0.51 4.24
CA ALA A 12 -1.34 1.00 3.37
C ALA A 12 -2.04 -0.19 2.70
N ALA A 13 -3.31 -0.42 3.00
CA ALA A 13 -4.10 -1.51 2.44
C ALA A 13 -5.12 -0.97 1.43
N VAL A 14 -4.86 -1.23 0.15
CA VAL A 14 -5.66 -0.69 -0.97
C VAL A 14 -6.77 -1.67 -1.34
N SER A 15 -8.00 -1.17 -1.46
CA SER A 15 -9.16 -1.94 -1.90
C SER A 15 -10.17 -1.02 -2.60
N PRO A 16 -10.85 -1.44 -3.68
CA PRO A 16 -11.94 -0.68 -4.27
C PRO A 16 -13.27 -0.88 -3.51
N GLU A 17 -13.34 -1.84 -2.60
CA GLU A 17 -14.55 -2.18 -1.84
C GLU A 17 -14.55 -1.51 -0.46
N GLU A 18 -15.51 -0.60 -0.23
CA GLU A 18 -15.65 0.13 1.03
C GLU A 18 -15.84 -0.78 2.25
N SER A 19 -16.59 -1.87 2.08
CA SER A 19 -16.86 -2.85 3.15
C SER A 19 -15.54 -3.46 3.68
N VAL A 20 -14.60 -3.74 2.77
CA VAL A 20 -13.26 -4.25 3.07
C VAL A 20 -12.46 -3.18 3.81
N CYS A 21 -12.46 -1.94 3.32
CA CYS A 21 -11.79 -0.81 3.98
C CYS A 21 -12.31 -0.58 5.40
N GLN A 22 -13.63 -0.70 5.63
CA GLN A 22 -14.23 -0.60 6.97
C GLN A 22 -13.73 -1.70 7.91
N GLY A 23 -13.68 -2.96 7.45
CA GLY A 23 -13.14 -4.05 8.24
C GLY A 23 -11.65 -3.89 8.57
N LEU A 24 -10.87 -3.32 7.65
CA LEU A 24 -9.44 -3.10 7.82
C LEU A 24 -9.10 -2.07 8.92
N GLN A 25 -10.02 -1.16 9.26
CA GLN A 25 -9.83 -0.21 10.37
C GLN A 25 -9.64 -0.90 11.73
N PHE A 26 -10.08 -2.14 11.87
CA PHE A 26 -9.91 -2.94 13.09
C PHE A 26 -8.60 -3.77 13.09
N SER A 27 -7.73 -3.59 12.10
CA SER A 27 -6.44 -4.28 12.00
C SER A 27 -5.28 -3.41 12.48
N TYR A 28 -4.40 -3.98 13.31
CA TYR A 28 -3.23 -3.27 13.85
C TYR A 28 -2.29 -2.74 12.76
N GLY A 29 -1.96 -1.45 12.83
CA GLY A 29 -1.00 -0.80 11.93
C GLY A 29 -1.45 -0.65 10.49
N VAL A 30 -2.73 -0.90 10.20
CA VAL A 30 -3.30 -0.81 8.84
C VAL A 30 -4.00 0.52 8.63
N HIS A 31 -3.65 1.20 7.55
CA HIS A 31 -4.36 2.35 7.01
C HIS A 31 -5.10 1.93 5.73
N PRO A 32 -6.44 1.85 5.74
CA PRO A 32 -7.21 1.46 4.55
C PRO A 32 -7.27 2.60 3.53
N CYS A 33 -7.01 2.29 2.26
CA CYS A 33 -7.12 3.22 1.13
C CYS A 33 -8.22 2.71 0.19
N CYS A 34 -9.37 3.40 0.17
CA CYS A 34 -10.49 3.04 -0.71
C CYS A 34 -10.28 3.66 -2.09
N GLU A 35 -9.57 2.95 -2.96
CA GLU A 35 -9.18 3.45 -4.28
C GLU A 35 -9.46 2.42 -5.37
N GLN A 36 -9.88 2.91 -6.55
CA GLN A 36 -10.05 2.08 -7.73
C GLN A 36 -8.66 1.64 -8.22
N VAL A 37 -8.41 0.32 -8.20
CA VAL A 37 -7.08 -0.29 -8.44
C VAL A 37 -6.68 -0.28 -9.94
N ASN A 38 -7.51 0.29 -10.81
CA ASN A 38 -7.45 0.09 -12.25
C ASN A 38 -6.32 0.85 -12.98
N ALA A 39 -5.35 1.45 -12.29
CA ALA A 39 -4.19 2.09 -12.92
C ALA A 39 -2.89 1.77 -12.17
N ARG A 40 -2.09 0.88 -12.78
CA ARG A 40 -0.91 0.16 -12.27
C ARG A 40 0.32 0.99 -11.87
N ASP A 41 0.18 2.26 -11.53
CA ASP A 41 1.32 3.05 -11.05
C ASP A 41 1.46 2.93 -9.53
N TRP A 42 1.85 1.74 -9.06
CA TRP A 42 2.14 1.50 -7.64
C TRP A 42 3.27 2.38 -7.12
N SER A 43 4.21 2.76 -8.00
CA SER A 43 5.27 3.71 -7.66
C SER A 43 4.72 5.11 -7.39
N GLY A 44 3.84 5.61 -8.26
CA GLY A 44 3.14 6.87 -8.09
C GLY A 44 2.23 6.88 -6.87
N PHE A 45 1.46 5.80 -6.67
CA PHE A 45 0.65 5.61 -5.46
C PHE A 45 1.51 5.70 -4.19
N ALA A 46 2.59 4.91 -4.10
CA ALA A 46 3.44 4.87 -2.91
C ALA A 46 4.05 6.24 -2.59
N ARG A 47 4.54 6.96 -3.61
CA ARG A 47 5.08 8.33 -3.44
C ARG A 47 4.01 9.32 -2.98
N ASN A 48 2.83 9.27 -3.58
CA ASN A 48 1.73 10.16 -3.21
C ASN A 48 1.21 9.86 -1.80
N TRP A 49 1.13 8.59 -1.42
CA TRP A 49 0.68 8.15 -0.10
C TRP A 49 1.65 8.61 1.00
N VAL A 50 2.96 8.44 0.80
CA VAL A 50 3.99 8.95 1.73
C VAL A 50 3.89 10.46 1.87
N ARG A 51 3.74 11.18 0.76
CA ARG A 51 3.57 12.65 0.76
C ARG A 51 2.29 13.10 1.47
N SER A 52 1.16 12.45 1.22
CA SER A 52 -0.13 12.84 1.80
C SER A 52 -0.23 12.59 3.31
N HIS A 53 0.67 11.76 3.85
CA HIS A 53 0.77 11.46 5.28
C HIS A 53 1.99 12.12 5.94
N ASP A 54 2.63 13.09 5.27
CA ASP A 54 3.79 13.84 5.77
C ASP A 54 4.94 12.95 6.28
N LEU A 55 5.12 11.79 5.64
CA LEU A 55 6.22 10.88 5.95
C LEU A 55 7.50 11.43 5.29
N GLN A 56 8.33 12.11 6.08
CA GLN A 56 9.44 12.93 5.58
C GLN A 56 10.71 12.15 5.23
N GLU A 57 10.80 10.88 5.59
CA GLU A 57 12.01 10.09 5.41
C GLU A 57 12.05 9.39 4.05
N ASP A 58 13.23 9.43 3.43
CA ASP A 58 13.50 8.60 2.26
C ASP A 58 13.48 7.12 2.65
N GLY A 59 12.88 6.31 1.80
CA GLY A 59 12.75 4.89 2.09
C GLY A 59 12.44 4.04 0.88
N LEU A 60 11.98 2.83 1.20
CA LEU A 60 11.48 1.87 0.25
C LEU A 60 10.05 1.49 0.63
N ALA A 61 9.22 1.21 -0.37
CA ALA A 61 7.94 0.56 -0.15
C ALA A 61 8.06 -0.92 -0.57
N VAL A 62 7.37 -1.79 0.18
CA VAL A 62 7.22 -3.20 -0.19
C VAL A 62 5.76 -3.42 -0.56
N LEU A 63 5.52 -3.71 -1.83
CA LEU A 63 4.20 -4.03 -2.34
C LEU A 63 4.01 -5.55 -2.30
N VAL A 64 2.91 -5.98 -1.69
CA VAL A 64 2.50 -7.39 -1.65
C VAL A 64 1.16 -7.51 -2.35
N GLN A 65 1.10 -8.28 -3.43
CA GLN A 65 -0.13 -8.53 -4.18
C GLN A 65 -0.41 -10.03 -4.25
N GLY A 66 -1.68 -10.38 -4.14
CA GLY A 66 -2.17 -11.73 -4.40
C GLY A 66 -3.02 -11.77 -5.67
N PRO A 67 -3.56 -12.94 -6.02
CA PRO A 67 -4.59 -13.05 -7.03
C PRO A 67 -5.71 -12.04 -6.83
N SER A 68 -6.23 -11.50 -7.93
CA SER A 68 -7.38 -10.58 -7.92
C SER A 68 -8.51 -11.15 -8.78
N LEU A 69 -9.69 -10.53 -8.74
CA LEU A 69 -10.79 -10.91 -9.64
C LEU A 69 -10.41 -10.77 -11.12
N GLU A 70 -9.54 -9.81 -11.45
CA GLU A 70 -9.04 -9.60 -12.81
C GLU A 70 -7.95 -10.61 -13.20
N HIS A 71 -7.16 -11.08 -12.23
CA HIS A 71 -6.06 -12.04 -12.44
C HIS A 71 -6.10 -13.15 -11.37
N PRO A 72 -7.08 -14.07 -11.44
CA PRO A 72 -7.30 -15.07 -10.39
C PRO A 72 -6.20 -16.14 -10.31
N ASP A 73 -5.47 -16.36 -11.41
CA ASP A 73 -4.38 -17.34 -11.49
C ASP A 73 -2.99 -16.70 -11.34
N ALA A 74 -2.92 -15.40 -11.02
CA ALA A 74 -1.63 -14.73 -10.82
C ALA A 74 -0.92 -15.30 -9.59
N ASN A 75 0.37 -15.59 -9.73
CA ASN A 75 1.20 -15.90 -8.58
C ASN A 75 1.23 -14.70 -7.63
N PRO A 76 1.14 -14.92 -6.30
CA PRO A 76 1.44 -13.88 -5.33
C PRO A 76 2.82 -13.28 -5.60
N SER A 77 2.92 -11.96 -5.54
CA SER A 77 4.14 -11.23 -5.86
C SER A 77 4.53 -10.29 -4.73
N VAL A 78 5.84 -10.04 -4.65
CA VAL A 78 6.43 -9.03 -3.79
C VAL A 78 7.29 -8.15 -4.68
N GLU A 79 7.07 -6.84 -4.61
CA GLU A 79 7.83 -5.84 -5.34
C GLU A 79 8.45 -4.83 -4.38
N ILE A 80 9.71 -4.45 -4.62
CA ILE A 80 10.43 -3.43 -3.87
C ILE A 80 10.43 -2.16 -4.71
N ILE A 81 9.82 -1.10 -4.19
CA ILE A 81 9.71 0.19 -4.86
C ILE A 81 10.68 1.17 -4.19
N THR A 82 11.61 1.71 -4.97
CA THR A 82 12.65 2.65 -4.51
C THR A 82 13.08 3.60 -5.65
N PRO A 83 13.45 4.86 -5.36
CA PRO A 83 13.31 5.53 -4.07
C PRO A 83 11.87 5.97 -3.83
N ILE A 84 11.46 5.92 -2.56
CA ILE A 84 10.29 6.64 -2.08
C ILE A 84 10.79 7.87 -1.34
N THR A 85 10.58 9.04 -1.93
CA THR A 85 11.03 10.32 -1.39
C THR A 85 9.80 11.06 -0.87
N GLY A 86 9.80 11.39 0.42
CA GLY A 86 8.74 12.19 1.05
C GLY A 86 8.79 13.68 0.66
N THR A 87 9.93 14.13 0.12
CA THR A 87 10.20 15.53 -0.22
C THR A 87 10.27 15.75 -1.74
N CYS A 88 9.98 16.98 -2.19
CA CYS A 88 10.21 17.40 -3.58
C CYS A 88 11.73 17.63 -3.76
N PRO A 89 12.39 17.14 -4.82
CA PRO A 89 13.77 17.50 -5.09
C PRO A 89 13.84 19.01 -5.30
N SER A 90 14.61 19.70 -4.46
CA SER A 90 14.87 21.14 -4.50
C SER A 90 15.64 21.56 -5.75
#